data_AF-A0A160T4U4-F1
#
_entry.id   AF-A0A160T4U4-F1
#
_cell.length_a   1.000
_cell.length_b   1.000
_cell.length_c   1.000
_cell.angle_alpha   90.00
_cell.angle_beta   90.00
_cell.angle_gamma   90.00
#
_symmetry.space_group_name_H-M   'P 1'
#
loop_
_entity.id
_entity.type
_entity.pdbx_description
1 polymer ?
#
loop_
_entity_poly.entity_id
_entity_poly.type
_entity_poly.pdbx_seq_one_letter_code
_entity_poly.pdbx_strand_id
1 'polypeptide(L)'
;MLFSMIVSGTSSSLPEWIHEAAVVVEVLAVGIIAIGIIIALARFVQYSVIQRVPGDHYHALKVTLAKTLLLGLEMLVAADVIVTVALEATLESVLILGLLVVIRTFLSWSLVVEIEGHWPWKRPGQANHGE
;
A
#
# COMPACT_ATOMS: atom_id res chain seq x y z
N MET A 1 10.28 27.60 -38.87
CA MET A 1 11.42 26.70 -38.57
C MET A 1 11.75 26.62 -37.08
N LEU A 2 11.75 27.73 -36.31
CA LEU A 2 11.98 27.70 -34.85
C LEU A 2 10.90 26.98 -34.01
N PHE A 3 9.64 26.94 -34.50
CA PHE A 3 8.54 26.26 -33.80
C PHE A 3 8.67 24.72 -33.80
N SER A 4 9.36 24.14 -34.80
CA SER A 4 9.61 22.69 -34.87
C SER A 4 10.65 22.24 -33.85
N MET A 5 11.54 23.13 -33.39
CA MET A 5 12.69 22.78 -32.56
C MET A 5 12.37 22.74 -31.05
N ILE A 6 11.27 23.37 -30.64
CA ILE A 6 10.72 23.26 -29.27
C ILE A 6 9.95 21.95 -29.08
N VAL A 7 9.41 21.37 -30.17
CA VAL A 7 8.62 20.13 -30.15
C VAL A 7 9.49 18.87 -30.25
N SER A 8 10.70 18.97 -30.80
CA SER A 8 11.61 17.82 -30.96
C SER A 8 12.40 17.43 -29.70
N GLY A 9 12.32 18.22 -28.61
CA GLY A 9 13.02 17.94 -27.35
C GLY A 9 12.23 17.14 -26.32
N THR A 10 10.98 16.76 -26.63
CA THR A 10 9.99 16.29 -25.65
C THR A 10 9.31 14.96 -26.00
N SER A 11 9.72 14.30 -27.09
CA SER A 11 9.02 13.10 -27.59
C SER A 11 9.64 11.75 -27.21
N SER A 12 10.75 11.70 -26.47
CA SER A 12 11.36 10.45 -25.97
C SER A 12 11.69 10.45 -24.48
N SER A 13 11.60 11.59 -23.81
CA SER A 13 11.98 11.77 -22.40
C SER A 13 10.83 11.57 -21.42
N LEU A 14 9.58 11.50 -21.90
CA LEU A 14 8.40 11.36 -21.05
C LEU A 14 8.22 9.99 -20.33
N PRO A 15 8.66 8.83 -20.85
CA PRO A 15 8.47 7.54 -20.15
C PRO A 15 9.45 7.32 -18.99
N GLU A 16 10.68 7.84 -19.11
CA GLU A 16 11.81 7.43 -18.27
C GLU A 16 11.71 8.01 -16.84
N TRP A 17 11.48 9.32 -16.70
CA TRP A 17 11.30 9.96 -15.39
C TRP A 17 10.08 9.45 -14.62
N ILE A 18 9.04 8.99 -15.32
CA ILE A 18 7.83 8.46 -14.67
C ILE A 18 8.11 7.07 -14.08
N HIS A 19 8.86 6.23 -14.81
CA HIS A 19 9.29 4.95 -14.30
C HIS A 19 10.18 5.11 -13.05
N GLU A 20 11.17 6.02 -13.11
CA GLU A 20 12.03 6.33 -11.97
C GLU A 20 11.22 6.84 -10.75
N ALA A 21 10.25 7.73 -10.98
CA ALA A 21 9.39 8.21 -9.91
C ALA A 21 8.56 7.08 -9.26
N ALA A 22 7.99 6.18 -10.07
CA ALA A 22 7.23 5.03 -9.56
C ALA A 22 8.11 4.11 -8.72
N VAL A 23 9.32 3.79 -9.19
CA VAL A 23 10.27 2.93 -8.47
C VAL A 23 10.68 3.56 -7.15
N VAL A 24 10.93 4.88 -7.11
CA VAL A 24 11.23 5.58 -5.85
C VAL A 24 10.08 5.45 -4.85
N VAL A 25 8.83 5.64 -5.31
CA VAL A 25 7.65 5.50 -4.45
C VAL A 25 7.49 4.05 -3.95
N GLU A 26 7.71 3.07 -4.82
CA GLU A 26 7.67 1.64 -4.46
C GLU A 26 8.74 1.30 -3.40
N VAL A 27 9.98 1.71 -3.62
CA VAL A 27 11.08 1.48 -2.67
C VAL A 27 10.79 2.13 -1.31
N LEU A 28 10.24 3.34 -1.30
CA LEU A 28 9.82 4.01 -0.07
C LEU A 28 8.71 3.23 0.64
N ALA A 29 7.70 2.76 -0.09
CA ALA A 29 6.61 2.00 0.48
C ALA A 29 7.09 0.68 1.10
N VAL A 30 7.91 -0.09 0.36
CA VAL A 30 8.53 -1.33 0.84
C VAL A 30 9.42 -1.04 2.05
N GLY A 31 10.20 0.04 2.02
CA GLY A 31 11.03 0.47 3.13
C GLY A 31 10.23 0.77 4.40
N ILE A 32 9.12 1.52 4.29
CA ILE A 32 8.22 1.81 5.41
C ILE A 32 7.64 0.52 5.99
N ILE A 33 7.17 -0.41 5.14
CA ILE A 33 6.65 -1.71 5.56
C ILE A 33 7.72 -2.50 6.31
N ALA A 34 8.89 -2.66 5.71
CA ALA A 34 9.98 -3.44 6.29
C ALA A 34 10.42 -2.88 7.64
N ILE A 35 10.65 -1.56 7.72
CA ILE A 35 11.08 -0.90 8.95
C ILE A 35 10.01 -1.02 10.03
N GLY A 36 8.74 -0.79 9.71
CA GLY A 36 7.66 -0.89 10.70
C GLY A 36 7.44 -2.32 11.20
N ILE A 37 7.60 -3.34 10.35
CA ILE A 37 7.59 -4.75 10.76
C ILE A 37 8.74 -5.04 11.73
N ILE A 38 9.97 -4.61 11.41
CA ILE A 38 11.14 -4.80 12.26
C ILE A 38 10.92 -4.14 13.63
N ILE A 39 10.44 -2.90 13.66
CA ILE A 39 10.16 -2.17 14.91
C ILE A 39 9.07 -2.87 15.73
N ALA A 40 8.00 -3.32 15.07
CA ALA A 40 6.89 -4.01 15.75
C ALA A 40 7.36 -5.32 16.40
N LEU A 41 8.15 -6.11 15.67
CA LEU A 41 8.69 -7.37 16.16
C LEU A 41 9.72 -7.15 17.26
N ALA A 42 10.63 -6.19 17.11
CA ALA A 42 11.62 -5.84 18.13
C ALA A 42 10.94 -5.43 19.44
N ARG A 43 9.89 -4.59 19.37
CA ARG A 43 9.08 -4.22 20.54
C ARG A 43 8.38 -5.42 21.16
N PHE A 44 7.77 -6.28 20.36
CA PHE A 44 7.12 -7.49 20.86
C PHE A 44 8.11 -8.38 21.62
N VAL A 45 9.28 -8.68 21.04
CA VAL A 45 10.32 -9.48 21.70
C VAL A 45 10.81 -8.81 22.98
N GLN A 46 11.06 -7.49 22.93
CA GLN A 46 11.54 -6.74 24.08
C GLN A 46 10.54 -6.77 25.25
N TYR A 47 9.27 -6.50 25.01
CA TYR A 47 8.27 -6.41 26.09
C TYR A 47 7.78 -7.78 26.56
N SER A 48 7.55 -8.73 25.63
CA SER A 48 7.02 -10.06 25.98
C SER A 48 8.08 -11.04 26.46
N VAL A 49 9.24 -11.10 25.80
CA VAL A 49 10.25 -12.14 26.07
C VAL A 49 11.28 -11.65 27.08
N ILE A 50 11.82 -10.44 26.88
CA ILE A 50 12.91 -9.92 27.70
C ILE A 50 12.36 -9.34 29.01
N GLN A 51 11.41 -8.41 28.93
CA GLN A 51 10.87 -7.73 30.11
C GLN A 51 9.74 -8.50 30.80
N ARG A 52 9.12 -9.47 30.12
CA ARG A 52 7.98 -10.28 30.60
C ARG A 52 6.86 -9.43 31.21
N VAL A 53 6.61 -8.27 30.61
CA VAL A 53 5.56 -7.37 31.08
C VAL A 53 4.21 -8.08 30.92
N PRO A 54 3.30 -8.06 31.92
CA PRO A 54 1.94 -8.55 31.75
C PRO A 54 1.16 -7.67 30.77
N GLY A 55 0.52 -8.25 29.75
CA GLY A 55 -0.30 -7.50 28.79
C GLY A 55 -0.51 -8.24 27.47
N ASP A 56 -1.47 -7.78 26.67
CA ASP A 56 -1.76 -8.33 25.34
C ASP A 56 -0.83 -7.76 24.26
N HIS A 57 0.43 -8.16 24.34
CA HIS A 57 1.47 -7.75 23.40
C HIS A 57 1.25 -8.31 21.99
N TYR A 58 0.54 -9.42 21.87
CA TYR A 58 0.21 -10.02 20.59
C TYR A 58 -0.81 -9.16 19.84
N HIS A 59 -1.84 -8.66 20.52
CA HIS A 59 -2.75 -7.69 19.93
C HIS A 59 -2.03 -6.39 19.55
N ALA A 60 -1.14 -5.87 20.40
CA ALA A 60 -0.34 -4.68 20.09
C ALA A 60 0.56 -4.87 18.85
N LEU A 61 1.17 -6.06 18.70
CA LEU A 61 1.92 -6.44 17.50
C LEU A 61 1.02 -6.42 16.26
N LYS A 62 -0.14 -7.10 16.32
CA LYS A 62 -1.11 -7.14 15.20
C LYS A 62 -1.54 -5.75 14.77
N VAL A 63 -1.90 -4.88 15.71
CA VAL A 63 -2.33 -3.50 15.42
C VAL A 63 -1.20 -2.71 14.76
N THR A 64 0.04 -2.85 15.25
CA THR A 64 1.19 -2.13 14.68
C THR A 64 1.51 -2.63 13.26
N LEU A 65 1.46 -3.95 13.03
CA LEU A 65 1.64 -4.55 11.71
C LEU A 65 0.55 -4.09 10.74
N ALA A 66 -0.72 -4.13 11.16
CA ALA A 66 -1.85 -3.68 10.36
C ALA A 66 -1.71 -2.21 9.93
N LYS A 67 -1.36 -1.31 10.88
CA LYS A 67 -1.16 0.12 10.58
C LYS A 67 0.01 0.37 9.63
N THR A 68 1.10 -0.37 9.81
CA THR A 68 2.28 -0.25 8.94
C THR A 68 1.97 -0.74 7.53
N LEU A 69 1.31 -1.90 7.41
CA LEU A 69 0.91 -2.47 6.12
C LEU A 69 -0.09 -1.57 5.40
N LEU A 70 -1.07 -0.98 6.12
CA LEU A 70 -2.03 -0.04 5.54
C LEU A 70 -1.33 1.17 4.94
N LEU A 71 -0.41 1.80 5.68
CA LEU A 71 0.37 2.94 5.20
C LEU A 71 1.22 2.59 3.97
N GLY A 72 1.89 1.43 4.02
CA GLY A 72 2.66 0.93 2.88
C GLY A 72 1.79 0.67 1.65
N LEU A 73 0.61 0.08 1.85
CA LEU A 73 -0.35 -0.17 0.78
C LEU A 73 -0.85 1.13 0.14
N GLU A 74 -1.14 2.17 0.93
CA GLU A 74 -1.50 3.51 0.41
C GLU A 74 -0.40 4.07 -0.50
N MET A 75 0.87 3.93 -0.11
CA MET A 75 2.00 4.36 -0.93
C MET A 75 2.18 3.50 -2.19
N LEU A 76 1.99 2.18 -2.08
CA LEU A 76 1.97 1.28 -3.24
C LEU A 76 0.80 1.62 -4.18
N VAL A 77 -0.29 2.25 -3.71
CA VAL A 77 -1.40 2.68 -4.60
C VAL A 77 -0.91 3.79 -5.50
N ALA A 78 -0.19 4.74 -4.92
CA ALA A 78 0.40 5.82 -5.68
C ALA A 78 1.36 5.30 -6.76
N ALA A 79 2.23 4.34 -6.42
CA ALA A 79 3.15 3.73 -7.39
C ALA A 79 2.42 3.09 -8.58
N ASP A 80 1.39 2.27 -8.32
CA ASP A 80 0.59 1.64 -9.38
C ASP A 80 -0.15 2.67 -10.24
N VAL A 81 -0.69 3.74 -9.65
CA VAL A 81 -1.34 4.82 -10.40
C VAL A 81 -0.34 5.54 -11.32
N ILE A 82 0.88 5.79 -10.84
CA ILE A 82 1.92 6.47 -11.62
C ILE A 82 2.27 5.65 -12.87
N VAL A 83 2.54 4.36 -12.71
CA VAL A 83 2.88 3.47 -13.85
C VAL A 83 1.74 3.40 -14.86
N THR A 84 0.50 3.43 -14.39
CA THR A 84 -0.67 3.14 -15.22
C THR A 84 -1.18 4.34 -16.00
N VAL A 85 -0.97 5.56 -15.48
CA VAL A 85 -1.20 6.81 -16.22
C VAL A 85 -0.11 7.09 -17.26
N ALA A 86 1.11 6.59 -17.03
CA ALA A 86 2.28 6.86 -17.88
C ALA A 86 2.36 6.02 -19.16
N LEU A 87 1.80 4.81 -19.15
CA LEU A 87 1.80 3.92 -20.29
C LEU A 87 0.62 4.29 -21.20
N GLU A 88 0.89 4.58 -22.49
CA GLU A 88 -0.16 4.84 -23.48
C GLU A 88 -1.18 3.69 -23.47
N ALA A 89 -2.46 4.03 -23.27
CA ALA A 89 -3.53 3.08 -22.98
C ALA A 89 -3.87 2.20 -24.20
N THR A 90 -3.08 1.15 -24.44
CA THR A 90 -3.44 0.05 -25.34
C THR A 90 -4.40 -0.91 -24.64
N LEU A 91 -5.23 -1.64 -25.41
CA LEU A 91 -6.16 -2.62 -24.83
C LEU A 91 -5.46 -3.67 -23.96
N GLU A 92 -4.24 -4.08 -24.33
CA GLU A 92 -3.43 -5.05 -23.56
C GLU A 92 -2.94 -4.44 -22.24
N SER A 93 -2.41 -3.21 -22.28
CA SER A 93 -1.97 -2.48 -21.08
C SER A 93 -3.12 -2.22 -20.11
N VAL A 94 -4.32 -1.88 -20.62
CA VAL A 94 -5.53 -1.71 -19.81
C VAL A 94 -5.97 -3.02 -19.16
N LEU A 95 -5.80 -4.16 -19.84
CA LEU A 95 -6.19 -5.47 -19.33
C LEU A 95 -5.27 -5.92 -18.18
N ILE A 96 -3.96 -5.75 -18.34
CA ILE A 96 -2.96 -6.02 -17.30
C ILE A 96 -3.20 -5.11 -16.08
N LEU A 97 -3.43 -3.81 -16.31
CA LEU A 97 -3.78 -2.86 -15.26
C LEU A 97 -5.06 -3.26 -14.51
N GLY A 98 -6.12 -3.60 -15.24
CA GLY A 98 -7.38 -4.05 -14.67
C GLY A 98 -7.20 -5.29 -13.79
N LEU A 99 -6.40 -6.25 -14.25
CA LEU A 99 -6.06 -7.44 -13.47
C LEU A 99 -5.29 -7.09 -12.19
N LEU A 100 -4.30 -6.19 -12.27
CA LEU A 100 -3.52 -5.75 -11.12
C LEU A 100 -4.42 -5.08 -10.07
N VAL A 101 -5.31 -4.18 -10.49
CA VAL A 101 -6.28 -3.51 -9.59
C VAL A 101 -7.23 -4.50 -8.93
N VAL A 102 -7.70 -5.52 -9.66
CA VAL A 102 -8.56 -6.59 -9.10
C VAL A 102 -7.81 -7.38 -8.02
N ILE A 103 -6.59 -7.83 -8.32
CA ILE A 103 -5.74 -8.56 -7.36
C ILE A 103 -5.52 -7.70 -6.11
N ARG A 104 -5.16 -6.43 -6.30
CA ARG A 104 -4.88 -5.50 -5.22
C ARG A 104 -6.09 -5.26 -4.33
N THR A 105 -7.26 -5.06 -4.93
CA THR A 105 -8.52 -4.86 -4.18
C THR A 105 -8.87 -6.10 -3.38
N PHE A 106 -8.75 -7.27 -4.00
CA PHE A 106 -9.04 -8.55 -3.34
C PHE A 106 -8.09 -8.83 -2.17
N LEU A 107 -6.77 -8.68 -2.36
CA LEU A 107 -5.79 -8.89 -1.30
C LEU A 107 -5.94 -7.89 -0.15
N SER A 108 -6.17 -6.61 -0.48
CA SER A 108 -6.43 -5.57 0.52
C SER A 108 -7.66 -5.90 1.36
N TRP A 109 -8.78 -6.29 0.72
CA TRP A 109 -9.99 -6.69 1.43
C TRP A 109 -9.79 -7.97 2.26
N SER A 110 -9.08 -8.98 1.74
CA SER A 110 -8.81 -10.22 2.47
C SER A 110 -8.06 -9.96 3.77
N LEU A 111 -7.05 -9.09 3.75
CA LEU A 111 -6.28 -8.70 4.93
C LEU A 111 -7.15 -7.97 5.96
N VAL A 112 -7.98 -7.01 5.51
CA VAL A 112 -8.90 -6.28 6.39
C VAL A 112 -9.87 -7.25 7.08
N VAL A 113 -10.45 -8.19 6.32
CA VAL A 113 -11.38 -9.19 6.87
C VAL A 113 -10.70 -10.12 7.87
N GLU A 114 -9.46 -10.54 7.62
CA GLU A 114 -8.70 -11.38 8.55
C GLU A 114 -8.40 -10.65 9.86
N ILE A 115 -8.09 -9.35 9.79
CA ILE A 115 -7.74 -8.53 10.96
C ILE A 115 -8.99 -8.14 11.76
N GLU A 116 -10.06 -7.72 11.09
CA GLU A 116 -11.28 -7.21 11.73
C GLU A 116 -12.31 -8.31 12.03
N GLY A 117 -12.19 -9.48 11.40
CA GLY A 117 -13.12 -10.61 11.55
C GLY A 117 -14.50 -10.35 10.94
N HIS A 118 -14.71 -9.21 10.28
CA HIS A 118 -15.94 -8.84 9.62
C HIS A 118 -15.67 -8.18 8.28
N TRP A 119 -16.62 -8.32 7.35
CA TRP A 119 -16.54 -7.66 6.05
C TRP A 119 -16.57 -6.14 6.19
N PRO A 120 -15.87 -5.38 5.34
CA PRO A 120 -15.76 -3.92 5.45
C PRO A 120 -17.10 -3.19 5.30
N TRP A 121 -18.10 -3.82 4.68
CA TRP A 121 -19.46 -3.28 4.59
C TRP A 121 -20.33 -3.58 5.81
N LYS A 122 -19.86 -4.37 6.79
CA LYS A 122 -20.53 -4.52 8.08
C LYS A 122 -20.16 -3.33 8.95
N ARG A 123 -21.10 -2.38 9.11
CA ARG A 123 -20.96 -1.32 10.12
C ARG A 123 -20.86 -1.99 11.51
N PRO A 124 -19.98 -1.50 12.41
CA PRO A 124 -19.98 -1.93 13.80
C PRO A 124 -21.40 -1.79 14.32
N GLY A 125 -22.00 -2.92 14.71
CA GLY A 125 -23.37 -2.95 15.19
C GLY A 125 -23.52 -1.96 16.34
N GLN A 126 -24.44 -1.02 16.20
CA GLN A 126 -24.94 -0.20 17.30
C GLN A 126 -25.46 -1.17 18.37
N ALA A 127 -24.63 -1.50 19.35
CA ALA A 127 -25.06 -2.21 20.53
C ALA A 127 -25.85 -1.24 21.41
N ASN A 128 -27.18 -1.33 21.28
CA ASN A 128 -28.24 -0.97 22.23
C ASN A 128 -27.97 0.18 23.21
N HIS A 129 -28.51 1.36 22.89
CA HIS A 129 -29.11 2.25 23.88
C HIS A 129 -30.63 2.15 23.74
N GLY A 130 -31.28 1.41 24.63
CA GLY A 130 -32.71 1.20 24.61
C GLY A 130 -33.14 0.26 25.72
N GLU A 131 -33.24 0.82 26.92
CA GLU A 131 -34.13 0.51 28.06
C GLU A 131 -34.29 -0.94 28.54
#